data_AF-A0A9E6ATI4-F1
#
_entry.id   AF-A0A9E6ATI4-F1
#
_cell.length_a   1.000
_cell.length_b   1.000
_cell.length_c   1.000
_cell.angle_alpha   90.00
_cell.angle_beta   90.00
_cell.angle_gamma   90.00
#
_symmetry.space_group_name_H-M   'P 1'
#
loop_
_entity.id
_entity.type
_entity.pdbx_description
1 polymer ?
#
loop_
_entity_poly.entity_id
_entity_poly.type
_entity_poly.pdbx_seq_one_letter_code
_entity_poly.pdbx_strand_id
1 'polypeptide(L)'
;MAEHGSAFVIKTGDSYFLKIVNYMSTIAGWCSASMIVIDVGITCQMIFVRFVLNQSTIWQTEAVIYLIISATLIGLSYVQSIRGHVNVDLIPLMLPLKARLFLALLTQTVAIVMVA
;
A
#
# COMPACT_ATOMS: atom_id res chain seq x y z
N MET A 1 -5.31 36.07 -2.92
CA MET A 1 -6.34 35.94 -1.87
C MET A 1 -6.44 34.46 -1.56
N ALA A 2 -5.62 33.98 -0.63
CA ALA A 2 -5.48 32.56 -0.32
C ALA A 2 -6.64 32.13 0.58
N GLU A 3 -7.58 31.38 0.03
CA GLU A 3 -8.58 30.68 0.83
C GLU A 3 -7.87 29.49 1.50
N HIS A 4 -7.47 29.68 2.76
CA HIS A 4 -7.27 28.58 3.68
C HIS A 4 -8.61 27.85 3.82
N GLY A 5 -8.84 26.87 2.95
CA GLY A 5 -9.84 25.84 3.13
C GLY A 5 -9.52 25.09 4.40
N SER A 6 -10.05 25.60 5.51
CA SER A 6 -10.14 24.93 6.79
C SER A 6 -10.79 23.58 6.53
N ALA A 7 -9.97 22.55 6.38
CA ALA A 7 -10.42 21.18 6.31
C ALA A 7 -11.32 20.98 7.52
N PHE A 8 -12.62 20.88 7.28
CA PHE A 8 -13.59 20.52 8.29
C PHE A 8 -13.19 19.12 8.73
N VAL A 9 -12.39 19.05 9.79
CA VAL A 9 -12.12 17.83 10.53
C VAL A 9 -13.47 17.46 11.10
N ILE A 10 -14.23 16.68 10.32
CA ILE A 10 -15.37 15.95 10.83
C ILE A 10 -14.79 15.15 11.98
N LYS A 11 -15.05 15.57 13.23
CA LYS A 11 -14.92 14.73 14.41
C LYS A 11 -15.84 13.54 14.15
N THR A 12 -15.30 12.54 13.47
CA THR A 12 -15.99 11.28 13.26
C THR A 12 -16.29 10.78 14.66
N GLY A 13 -17.58 10.59 14.93
CA GLY A 13 -18.08 10.30 16.26
C GLY A 13 -17.25 9.22 16.94
N ASP A 14 -17.09 9.39 18.24
CA ASP A 14 -16.29 8.61 19.19
C ASP A 14 -16.76 7.15 19.28
N SER A 15 -16.69 6.44 18.14
CA SER A 15 -17.25 5.12 17.94
C SER A 15 -16.15 4.11 18.19
N TYR A 16 -16.34 3.29 19.23
CA TYR A 16 -15.42 2.23 19.64
C TYR A 16 -14.98 1.36 18.46
N PHE A 17 -15.89 1.09 17.52
CA PHE A 17 -15.62 0.33 16.31
C PHE A 17 -14.49 0.92 15.45
N LEU A 18 -14.49 2.23 15.19
CA LEU A 18 -13.45 2.87 14.37
C LEU A 18 -12.09 2.90 15.07
N LYS A 19 -12.06 3.07 16.40
CA LYS A 19 -10.83 2.98 17.20
C LYS A 19 -10.22 1.58 17.14
N ILE A 20 -11.05 0.54 17.28
CA ILE A 20 -10.62 -0.86 17.19
C ILE A 20 -10.04 -1.16 15.80
N VAL A 21 -10.76 -0.78 14.75
CA VAL A 21 -10.30 -1.00 13.37
C VAL A 21 -8.98 -0.26 13.10
N ASN A 22 -8.86 0.99 13.52
CA ASN A 22 -7.62 1.76 13.32
C ASN A 22 -6.43 1.17 14.10
N TYR A 23 -6.68 0.69 15.32
CA TYR A 23 -5.65 0.02 16.12
C TYR A 23 -5.22 -1.31 15.49
N MET A 24 -6.16 -2.14 15.05
CA MET A 24 -5.87 -3.39 14.33
C MET A 24 -5.09 -3.16 13.04
N SER A 25 -5.49 -2.16 12.24
CA SER A 25 -4.78 -1.78 11.03
C SER A 25 -3.36 -1.30 11.33
N THR A 26 -3.16 -0.53 12.40
CA THR A 26 -1.82 -0.05 12.79
C THR A 26 -0.91 -1.21 13.20
N ILE A 27 -1.42 -2.17 13.98
CA ILE A 27 -0.67 -3.38 14.34
C ILE A 27 -0.33 -4.20 13.09
N ALA A 28 -1.28 -4.35 12.17
CA ALA A 28 -1.04 -5.02 10.90
C ALA A 28 0.08 -4.34 10.09
N GLY A 29 0.11 -3.01 10.07
CA GLY A 29 1.19 -2.23 9.44
C GLY A 29 2.57 -2.51 10.04
N TRP A 30 2.68 -2.49 11.37
CA TRP A 30 3.93 -2.81 12.07
C TRP A 30 4.37 -4.26 11.86
N CYS A 31 3.42 -5.20 11.86
CA CYS A 31 3.67 -6.61 11.57
C CYS A 31 4.24 -6.77 10.16
N SER A 32 3.58 -6.22 9.14
CA SER A 32 4.04 -6.22 7.74
C SER A 32 5.44 -5.63 7.59
N ALA A 33 5.72 -4.47 8.22
CA ALA A 33 7.04 -3.86 8.21
C ALA A 33 8.12 -4.78 8.80
N SER A 34 7.83 -5.45 9.91
CA SER A 34 8.77 -6.40 10.53
C SER A 34 9.05 -7.61 9.62
N MET A 35 8.04 -8.11 8.92
CA MET A 35 8.18 -9.24 7.99
C MET A 35 9.08 -8.90 6.82
N ILE A 36 8.99 -7.68 6.27
CA ILE A 36 9.88 -7.19 5.20
C ILE A 36 11.33 -7.11 5.70
N VAL A 37 11.56 -6.63 6.92
CA VAL A 37 12.92 -6.56 7.47
C VAL A 37 13.52 -7.96 7.65
N ILE A 38 12.73 -8.91 8.14
CA ILE A 38 13.15 -10.31 8.27
C ILE A 38 13.44 -10.93 6.89
N ASP A 39 12.57 -10.68 5.91
CA ASP A 39 12.71 -11.14 4.53
C ASP A 39 14.04 -10.68 3.88
N VAL A 40 14.36 -9.39 4.04
CA VAL A 40 15.63 -8.81 3.59
C VAL A 40 16.82 -9.46 4.31
N GLY A 41 16.71 -9.68 5.62
CA GLY A 41 17.75 -10.35 6.40
C GLY A 41 18.03 -11.78 5.92
N ILE A 42 16.98 -12.57 5.66
CA ILE A 42 17.10 -13.92 5.10
C ILE A 42 17.70 -13.86 3.69
N THR A 43 17.30 -12.89 2.87
CA THR A 43 17.85 -12.73 1.52
C THR A 43 19.35 -12.38 1.55
N CYS A 44 19.80 -11.53 2.46
CA CYS A 44 21.22 -11.25 2.66
C CYS A 44 21.99 -12.53 3.07
N GLN A 45 21.42 -13.33 3.98
CA GLN A 45 22.00 -14.61 4.38
C GLN A 45 22.03 -15.62 3.22
N MET A 46 20.98 -15.66 2.39
CA MET A 46 20.89 -16.50 1.20
C MET A 46 22.01 -16.20 0.20
N ILE A 47 22.28 -14.91 -0.05
CA ILE A 47 23.39 -14.47 -0.90
C ILE A 47 24.71 -14.97 -0.32
N PHE A 48 24.96 -14.77 0.97
CA PHE A 48 26.20 -15.24 1.61
C PHE A 48 26.37 -16.76 1.51
N VAL A 49 25.35 -17.54 1.86
CA VAL A 49 25.41 -19.01 1.81
C VAL A 49 25.64 -19.52 0.38
N ARG A 50 25.00 -18.90 -0.60
CA ARG A 50 25.11 -19.32 -1.99
C ARG A 50 26.48 -18.96 -2.60
N PHE A 51 26.99 -17.75 -2.33
CA PHE A 51 28.23 -17.28 -2.94
C PHE A 51 29.49 -17.68 -2.16
N VAL A 52 29.41 -17.93 -0.85
CA VAL A 52 30.57 -18.29 -0.02
C VAL A 52 30.59 -19.79 0.31
N LEU A 53 29.45 -20.36 0.72
CA LEU A 53 29.37 -21.77 1.15
C LEU A 53 28.91 -22.73 0.04
N ASN A 54 28.42 -22.21 -1.09
CA ASN A 54 27.93 -22.97 -2.25
C ASN A 54 26.92 -24.09 -1.89
N GLN A 55 26.10 -23.84 -0.86
CA GLN A 55 25.05 -24.75 -0.37
C GLN A 55 23.69 -24.46 -1.02
N SER A 56 22.75 -25.40 -0.90
CA SER A 56 21.37 -25.24 -1.39
C SER A 56 20.56 -24.29 -0.48
N THR A 57 19.82 -23.35 -1.08
CA THR A 57 19.04 -22.33 -0.37
C THR A 57 17.51 -22.57 -0.45
N ILE A 58 17.09 -23.84 -0.51
CA ILE A 58 15.68 -24.22 -0.73
C ILE A 58 14.76 -23.63 0.36
N TRP A 59 15.08 -23.88 1.64
CA TRP A 59 14.27 -23.39 2.74
C TRP A 59 14.21 -21.86 2.80
N GLN A 60 15.32 -21.17 2.52
CA GLN A 60 15.38 -19.70 2.50
C GLN A 60 14.48 -19.12 1.42
N THR A 61 14.45 -19.75 0.24
CA THR A 61 13.67 -19.26 -0.90
C THR A 61 12.18 -19.37 -0.63
N GLU A 62 11.75 -20.52 -0.06
CA GLU A 62 10.36 -20.72 0.35
C GLU A 62 9.95 -19.76 1.48
N ALA A 63 10.83 -19.58 2.48
CA ALA A 63 10.58 -18.65 3.59
C ALA A 63 10.41 -17.20 3.11
N VAL A 64 11.27 -16.72 2.21
CA VAL A 64 11.21 -15.37 1.61
C VAL A 64 9.89 -15.18 0.84
N ILE A 65 9.52 -16.16 0.02
CA ILE A 65 8.25 -16.10 -0.74
C ILE A 65 7.04 -16.01 0.19
N TYR A 66 6.99 -16.83 1.25
CA TYR A 66 5.87 -16.78 2.19
C TYR A 66 5.85 -15.49 3.02
N LEU A 67 7.02 -14.97 3.42
CA LEU A 67 7.14 -13.71 4.14
C LEU A 67 6.65 -12.54 3.30
N ILE A 68 7.09 -12.45 2.03
CA ILE A 68 6.72 -11.34 1.17
C ILE A 68 5.23 -11.35 0.85
N ILE A 69 4.64 -12.50 0.54
CA ILE A 69 3.19 -12.64 0.28
C ILE A 69 2.38 -12.22 1.51
N SER A 70 2.76 -12.72 2.68
CA SER A 70 2.08 -12.40 3.92
C SER A 70 2.23 -10.92 4.27
N ALA A 71 3.41 -10.33 4.03
CA ALA A 71 3.67 -8.92 4.25
C ALA A 71 2.81 -8.03 3.33
N THR A 72 2.62 -8.37 2.05
CA THR A 72 1.73 -7.61 1.15
C THR A 72 0.28 -7.70 1.58
N LEU A 73 -0.22 -8.92 1.87
CA LEU A 73 -1.61 -9.12 2.25
C LEU A 73 -1.96 -8.38 3.55
N ILE A 74 -1.09 -8.49 4.56
CA ILE A 74 -1.28 -7.82 5.85
C ILE A 74 -1.06 -6.30 5.70
N GLY A 75 -0.04 -5.88 4.95
CA GLY A 75 0.31 -4.46 4.77
C GLY A 75 -0.75 -3.64 4.04
N LEU A 76 -1.48 -4.25 3.09
CA LEU A 76 -2.57 -3.59 2.35
C LEU A 76 -3.67 -3.07 3.28
N SER A 77 -4.00 -3.82 4.34
CA SER A 77 -5.04 -3.41 5.31
C SER A 77 -4.68 -2.13 6.06
N TYR A 78 -3.39 -1.90 6.32
CA TYR A 78 -2.88 -0.67 6.93
C TYR A 78 -2.91 0.50 5.94
N VAL A 79 -2.45 0.30 4.71
CA VAL A 79 -2.43 1.36 3.68
C VAL A 79 -3.84 1.85 3.35
N GLN A 80 -4.82 0.96 3.28
CA GLN A 80 -6.23 1.32 3.08
C GLN A 80 -6.82 2.09 4.27
N SER A 81 -6.40 1.76 5.50
CA SER A 81 -6.88 2.43 6.72
C SER A 81 -6.46 3.91 6.80
N ILE A 82 -5.29 4.25 6.24
CA ILE A 82 -4.76 5.62 6.25
C ILE A 82 -5.59 6.55 5.33
N ARG A 83 -6.58 6.04 4.59
CA ARG A 83 -7.49 6.82 3.71
C ARG A 83 -6.75 7.91 2.93
N GLY A 84 -5.55 7.60 2.45
CA GLY A 84 -5.07 8.30 1.27
C GLY A 84 -6.07 7.94 0.18
N HIS A 85 -6.90 8.89 -0.25
CA HIS A 85 -7.11 8.97 -1.69
C HIS A 85 -5.69 8.98 -2.25
N VAL A 86 -5.18 7.80 -2.66
CA VAL A 86 -3.91 7.71 -3.36
C VAL A 86 -4.10 8.74 -4.46
N ASN A 87 -3.29 9.80 -4.41
CA ASN A 87 -3.64 11.13 -4.90
C ASN A 87 -3.62 11.18 -6.45
N VAL A 88 -4.29 10.23 -7.10
CA VAL A 88 -4.60 10.18 -8.52
C VAL A 88 -5.59 11.29 -8.86
N ASP A 89 -6.35 11.80 -7.88
CA ASP A 89 -7.19 13.00 -8.03
C ASP A 89 -6.40 14.33 -8.00
N LEU A 90 -5.13 14.33 -7.56
CA LEU A 90 -4.31 15.54 -7.56
C LEU A 90 -3.97 15.98 -8.99
N ILE A 91 -3.62 15.02 -9.85
CA ILE A 91 -3.33 15.25 -11.26
C ILE A 91 -4.53 15.94 -11.97
N PRO A 92 -5.76 15.41 -11.94
CA PRO A 92 -6.91 16.07 -12.54
C PRO A 92 -7.34 17.36 -11.83
N LEU A 93 -7.03 17.57 -10.54
CA LEU A 93 -7.25 18.86 -9.88
C LEU A 93 -6.26 19.94 -10.34
N MET A 94 -5.04 19.57 -10.69
CA MET A 94 -3.99 20.50 -11.16
C MET A 94 -4.08 20.78 -12.67
N LEU A 95 -4.88 20.01 -13.43
CA LEU A 95 -5.01 20.17 -14.89
C LEU A 95 -6.18 21.08 -15.29
N PRO A 96 -6.04 21.85 -16.40
CA PRO A 96 -7.11 22.68 -16.94
C PRO A 96 -8.30 21.83 -17.42
N LEU A 97 -9.50 22.41 -17.36
CA LEU A 97 -10.80 21.75 -17.55
C LEU A 97 -10.87 20.82 -18.78
N LYS A 98 -10.25 21.21 -19.91
CA LYS A 98 -10.24 20.43 -21.15
C LYS A 98 -9.42 19.13 -21.04
N ALA A 99 -8.29 19.16 -20.34
CA ALA A 99 -7.43 18.00 -20.18
C ALA A 99 -7.97 17.02 -19.12
N ARG A 100 -8.66 17.54 -18.10
CA ARG A 100 -9.42 16.72 -17.13
C ARG A 100 -10.53 15.91 -17.82
N LEU A 101 -11.22 16.50 -18.79
CA LEU A 101 -12.32 15.86 -19.52
C LEU A 101 -11.80 14.77 -20.47
N PHE A 102 -10.67 15.00 -21.14
CA PHE A 102 -10.00 13.97 -21.94
C PHE A 102 -9.53 12.80 -21.08
N LEU A 103 -8.90 13.07 -19.93
CA LEU A 103 -8.48 12.04 -18.97
C LEU A 103 -9.66 11.18 -18.51
N ALA A 104 -10.78 11.81 -18.15
CA ALA A 104 -11.98 11.10 -17.69
C ALA A 104 -12.59 10.20 -18.78
N LEU A 105 -12.67 10.69 -20.03
CA LEU A 105 -13.16 9.89 -21.15
C LEU A 105 -12.23 8.70 -21.45
N LEU A 106 -10.92 8.91 -21.37
CA LEU A 106 -9.92 7.86 -21.56
C LEU A 106 -10.09 6.77 -20.49
N THR A 107 -10.09 7.12 -19.20
CA THR A 107 -10.25 6.13 -18.12
C THR A 107 -11.57 5.39 -18.24
N GLN A 108 -12.68 6.07 -18.57
CA GLN A 108 -13.97 5.43 -18.75
C GLN A 108 -13.97 4.44 -19.93
N THR A 109 -13.33 4.81 -21.05
CA THR A 109 -13.25 3.95 -22.24
C THR A 109 -12.40 2.73 -21.97
N VAL A 110 -11.23 2.90 -21.34
CA VAL A 110 -10.34 1.78 -20.97
C VAL A 110 -11.03 0.84 -19.98
N ALA A 111 -11.77 1.36 -19.01
CA ALA A 111 -12.53 0.54 -18.07
C ALA A 111 -13.59 -0.32 -18.77
N ILE A 112 -14.32 0.25 -19.75
CA ILE A 112 -15.32 -0.49 -20.54
C ILE A 112 -14.64 -1.59 -21.38
N VAL A 113 -13.52 -1.29 -22.02
CA VAL A 113 -12.77 -2.26 -22.85
C VAL A 113 -12.21 -3.41 -22.01
N MET A 114 -11.76 -3.14 -20.79
CA MET A 114 -11.18 -4.18 -19.94
C MET A 114 -12.23 -5.16 -19.40
N VAL A 115 -13.47 -4.68 -19.19
CA VAL A 115 -14.60 -5.48 -18.74
C VAL A 115 -15.25 -6.29 -19.86
N ALA A 116 -15.20 -5.79 -21.10
CA ALA A 116 -15.78 -6.42 -22.29
C ALA A 116 -14.91 -7.57 -22.81
#